data_AF-A0A2V9LI33-F1
#
_entry.id   AF-A0A2V9LI33-F1
#
_cell.length_a   1.000
_cell.length_b   1.000
_cell.length_c   1.000
_cell.angle_alpha   90.00
_cell.angle_beta   90.00
_cell.angle_gamma   90.00
#
_symmetry.space_group_name_H-M   'P 1'
#
loop_
_entity.id
_entity.type
_entity.pdbx_description
1 polymer ?
#
loop_
_entity_poly.entity_id
_entity_poly.type
_entity_poly.pdbx_seq_one_letter_code
_entity_poly.pdbx_strand_id
1 'polypeptide(L)' 'CSDDDRSHVVTTVNLYLDLEKQGVSSEMHIYASGGHGFGMRESPLPVSSWPDRLKQWMADRKLVNSTGGQKE' A
#
# COMPACT_ATOMS: atom_id res chain seq x y z
N CYS A 1 5.90 1.21 -0.68
CA CYS A 1 7.17 1.92 -0.35
C CYS A 1 7.15 3.30 -1.02
N SER A 2 8.14 4.15 -0.78
CA SER A 2 8.36 5.36 -1.57
C SER A 2 9.57 5.19 -2.50
N ASP A 3 9.51 5.79 -3.69
CA ASP A 3 10.55 5.70 -4.72
C ASP A 3 11.81 6.48 -4.36
N ASP A 4 11.64 7.56 -3.59
CA ASP A 4 12.72 8.34 -3.00
C ASP A 4 13.51 7.60 -1.90
N ASP A 5 13.05 6.42 -1.47
CA ASP A 5 13.74 5.51 -0.56
C ASP A 5 14.43 4.37 -1.34
N ARG A 6 15.55 4.74 -2.00
CA ARG A 6 16.20 3.96 -3.07
C ARG A 6 16.60 2.53 -2.70
N SER A 7 16.84 2.20 -1.42
CA SER A 7 17.20 0.83 -1.00
C SER A 7 16.00 -0.12 -0.91
N HIS A 8 14.77 0.40 -0.87
CA HIS A 8 13.58 -0.41 -0.57
C HIS A 8 12.72 -0.73 -1.79
N VAL A 9 12.84 0.01 -2.89
CA VAL A 9 12.01 -0.19 -4.10
C VAL A 9 12.25 -1.56 -4.72
N VAL A 10 13.50 -1.88 -5.08
CA VAL A 10 13.86 -3.13 -5.77
C VAL A 10 13.47 -4.35 -4.97
N THR A 11 13.78 -4.36 -3.67
CA THR A 11 13.43 -5.45 -2.76
C THR A 11 11.92 -5.66 -2.66
N THR A 12 11.14 -4.56 -2.61
CA THR A 12 9.66 -4.64 -2.54
C THR A 12 9.09 -5.21 -3.84
N VAL A 13 9.59 -4.79 -5.00
CA VAL A 13 9.15 -5.30 -6.31
C VAL A 13 9.46 -6.79 -6.47
N ASN A 14 10.66 -7.22 -6.06
CA ASN A 14 11.03 -8.64 -6.11
C ASN A 14 10.11 -9.50 -5.25
N LEU A 15 9.77 -9.03 -4.04
CA LEU A 15 8.81 -9.72 -3.18
C LEU A 15 7.43 -9.86 -3.85
N TYR A 16 6.92 -8.79 -4.47
CA TYR A 16 5.64 -8.83 -5.19
C TYR A 16 5.66 -9.85 -6.34
N LEU A 17 6.73 -9.86 -7.15
CA LEU A 17 6.90 -10.82 -8.23
C LEU A 17 6.95 -12.27 -7.73
N ASP A 18 7.59 -12.53 -6.58
CA ASP A 18 7.65 -13.88 -6.02
C ASP A 18 6.32 -14.35 -5.43
N LEU A 19 5.47 -13.44 -4.94
CA LEU A 19 4.09 -13.72 -4.55
C LEU A 19 3.21 -14.02 -5.76
N GLU A 20 3.35 -13.23 -6.83
CA GLU A 20 2.62 -13.41 -8.09
C GLU A 20 2.90 -14.77 -8.73
N LYS A 21 4.19 -15.16 -8.84
CA LYS A 21 4.60 -16.48 -9.34
C LYS A 21 4.00 -17.66 -8.57
N GLN A 22 3.69 -17.47 -7.29
CA GLN A 22 3.11 -18.49 -6.42
C GLN A 22 1.57 -18.47 -6.42
N GLY A 23 0.94 -17.57 -7.17
CA GLY A 23 -0.52 -17.38 -7.18
C GLY A 23 -1.05 -16.78 -5.88
N VAL A 24 -0.21 -16.11 -5.09
CA VAL A 24 -0.63 -15.45 -3.85
C VAL A 24 -1.24 -14.09 -4.19
N SER A 25 -2.53 -13.91 -3.87
CA SER A 25 -3.23 -12.63 -4.05
C SER A 25 -2.53 -11.52 -3.26
N SER A 26 -2.10 -10.48 -3.97
CA SER A 26 -1.33 -9.37 -3.41
C SER A 26 -1.64 -8.06 -4.16
N GLU A 27 -1.41 -6.93 -3.50
CA GLU A 27 -1.55 -5.57 -4.04
C GLU A 27 -0.30 -4.76 -3.67
N MET A 28 0.25 -3.97 -4.59
CA MET A 28 1.46 -3.18 -4.38
C MET A 28 1.26 -1.72 -4.77
N HIS A 29 1.75 -0.81 -3.91
CA HIS A 29 1.78 0.63 -4.16
C HIS A 29 3.21 1.17 -3.98
N ILE A 30 3.68 1.91 -4.98
CA ILE A 30 4.94 2.66 -4.96
C ILE A 30 4.57 4.14 -5.10
N TYR A 31 4.90 4.93 -4.07
CA TYR A 31 4.64 6.38 -4.07
C TYR A 31 5.88 7.13 -4.54
N ALA A 32 5.73 8.20 -5.32
CA ALA A 32 6.87 8.97 -5.82
C ALA A 32 7.73 9.59 -4.71
N SER A 33 7.11 10.00 -3.60
CA SER A 33 7.81 10.64 -2.47
C SER A 33 7.14 10.35 -1.14
N GLY A 34 7.95 10.31 -0.08
CA GLY A 34 7.51 10.02 1.29
C GLY A 34 8.67 9.79 2.26
N GLY A 35 9.86 9.49 1.75
CA GLY A 35 11.04 9.16 2.54
C GLY A 35 10.89 7.86 3.32
N HIS A 36 11.94 7.54 4.09
CA HIS A 36 11.97 6.33 4.90
C HIS A 36 11.01 6.44 6.09
N GLY A 37 10.19 5.41 6.30
CA GLY A 37 9.39 5.26 7.52
C GLY A 37 8.32 6.34 7.75
N PHE A 38 7.60 6.76 6.70
CA PHE A 38 6.55 7.80 6.79
C PHE A 38 5.42 7.49 7.80
N GLY A 39 5.24 6.23 8.20
CA GLY A 39 4.29 5.85 9.24
C GLY A 39 2.84 6.21 8.90
N MET A 40 2.02 6.54 9.91
CA MET A 40 0.60 6.92 9.74
C MET A 40 0.36 8.42 9.95
N ARG A 41 1.43 9.24 9.98
CA ARG A 41 1.27 10.68 10.19
C ARG A 41 0.66 11.30 8.95
N GLU A 42 -0.34 12.16 9.14
CA GLU A 42 -0.86 12.97 8.05
C GLU A 42 0.26 13.81 7.42
N SER A 43 0.22 13.90 6.09
CA SER A 43 1.15 14.69 5.31
C SER A 43 0.48 15.13 4.02
N PRO A 44 0.94 16.23 3.40
CA PRO A 44 0.43 16.67 2.10
C PRO A 44 0.85 15.74 0.95
N LEU A 45 1.74 14.76 1.19
CA LEU A 45 2.18 13.81 0.19
C LEU A 45 1.14 12.69 0.02
N PRO A 46 0.93 12.18 -1.21
CA PRO A 46 -0.05 11.11 -1.47
C PRO A 46 0.15 9.84 -0.62
N VAL A 47 1.38 9.61 -0.16
CA VAL A 47 1.72 8.48 0.71
C VAL A 47 0.90 8.45 1.99
N SER A 48 0.38 9.58 2.49
CA SER A 48 -0.48 9.62 3.69
C SER A 48 -1.78 8.81 3.54
N SER A 49 -2.23 8.55 2.30
CA SER A 49 -3.43 7.75 2.01
C SER A 49 -3.21 6.23 2.04
N TRP A 50 -2.00 5.74 2.30
CA TRP A 50 -1.72 4.30 2.30
C TRP A 50 -2.59 3.47 3.28
N PRO A 51 -3.01 3.97 4.46
CA PRO A 51 -3.89 3.21 5.35
C PRO A 51 -5.28 3.00 4.74
N ASP A 52 -5.77 3.97 3.95
CA ASP A 52 -7.05 3.85 3.25
C ASP A 52 -6.97 2.80 2.14
N ARG A 53 -5.84 2.74 1.41
CA ARG A 53 -5.57 1.69 0.43
C ARG A 53 -5.56 0.31 1.08
N LEU A 54 -4.87 0.17 2.22
CA LEU A 54 -4.89 -1.08 2.98
C LEU A 54 -6.30 -1.46 3.41
N LYS A 55 -7.11 -0.51 3.91
CA LYS A 55 -8.49 -0.77 4.32
C LYS A 55 -9.35 -1.23 3.14
N GLN A 56 -9.21 -0.60 1.98
CA GLN A 56 -9.90 -0.99 0.74
C GLN A 56 -9.53 -2.42 0.33
N TRP A 57 -8.23 -2.75 0.32
CA TRP A 57 -7.75 -4.09 0.04
C TRP A 57 -8.28 -5.12 1.03
N MET A 58 -8.22 -4.84 2.34
CA MET A 58 -8.75 -5.75 3.37
C MET A 58 -10.26 -5.98 3.21
N ALA A 59 -11.02 -4.96 2.81
CA ALA A 59 -12.44 -5.09 2.54
C ALA A 59 -12.72 -5.96 1.29
N ASP A 60 -11.98 -5.75 0.19
CA ASP A 60 -12.06 -6.60 -1.01
C ASP A 60 -11.74 -8.07 -0.69
N ARG A 61 -10.74 -8.29 0.16
CA ARG A 61 -10.34 -9.61 0.65
C ARG A 61 -11.30 -10.19 1.72
N LYS A 62 -12.36 -9.46 2.09
CA LYS A 62 -13.34 -9.83 3.13
C LYS A 62 -12.70 -10.11 4.50
N LEU A 63 -11.56 -9.46 4.78
CA LEU A 63 -10.84 -9.55 6.05
C LEU A 63 -11.41 -8.58 7.10
N VAL A 64 -12.05 -7.51 6.63
CA VAL A 64 -12.82 -6.58 7.46
C VAL A 64 -14.18 -6.36 6.84
N ASN A 65 -15.19 -6.14 7.69
CA ASN A 65 -16.49 -5.72 7.20
C ASN A 65 -16.34 -4.34 6.55
N SER A 66 -16.92 -4.18 5.36
CA SER A 66 -17.10 -2.88 4.74
C SER A 66 -18.10 -2.08 5.58
N THR A 67 -17.66 -1.48 6.69
CA THR A 67 -18.50 -0.51 7.40
C THR A 67 -18.70 0.66 6.45
N GLY A 68 -19.93 0.79 5.96
CA GLY A 68 -20.30 1.74 4.93
C GLY A 68 -19.93 3.17 5.26
N GLY A 69 -19.66 3.95 4.22
CA GLY A 69 -19.54 5.40 4.30
C GLY A 69 -18.56 5.97 3.27
N GLN A 70 -19.05 6.16 2.05
CA GLN A 70 -19.18 7.50 1.47
C GLN A 70 -20.40 7.47 0.54
N LYS A 71 -21.46 8.17 0.99
CA LYS A 71 -22.49 8.72 0.10
C LYS A 71 -21.88 9.95 -0.56
N GLU A 72 -22.20 10.11 -1.85
CA GLU A 72 -22.17 11.32 -2.70
C GLU A 72 -21.00 12.29 -2.57
#